data_AF-A0A7G9L7Q6-F1
#
_entry.id   AF-A0A7G9L7Q6-F1
#
_cell.length_a   1.000
_cell.length_b   1.000
_cell.length_c   1.000
_cell.angle_alpha   90.00
_cell.angle_beta   90.00
_cell.angle_gamma   90.00
#
_symmetry.space_group_name_H-M   'P 1'
#
loop_
_entity.id
_entity.type
_entity.pdbx_description
1 polymer ?
#
loop_
_entity_poly.entity_id
_entity_poly.type
_entity_poly.pdbx_seq_one_letter_code
_entity_poly.pdbx_strand_id
1 'polypeptide(L)'
;MNYINVIRKEITDYFDPKSLIKNSEEIHKSPTRNYSIKTVSYIQNKADTNWDVTKVEVFDNKKDERIFEFFSNHGELFFNWFRKESIDYLVCAEDIYGGQTVIDLTNNKMESYSPNEDGFIATEFYLSPNGEKLAIIGCFWACPFIIKIYDFTNPLKLPFQEIKEIDLNNNTIEIEGWLDNERIITNQGKIITI
;
A
#
# COMPACT_ATOMS: atom_id res chain seq x y z
N MET A 1 -17.98 1.82 -7.23
CA MET A 1 -18.50 1.07 -6.06
C MET A 1 -17.28 0.51 -5.34
N ASN A 2 -17.25 0.49 -4.01
CA ASN A 2 -16.10 -0.05 -3.26
C ASN A 2 -16.35 -1.54 -2.96
N TYR A 3 -15.42 -2.40 -3.36
CA TYR A 3 -15.55 -3.86 -3.25
C TYR A 3 -14.67 -4.49 -2.18
N ILE A 4 -14.05 -3.68 -1.31
CA ILE A 4 -13.12 -4.21 -0.30
C ILE A 4 -13.73 -5.29 0.60
N ASN A 5 -15.03 -5.21 0.91
CA ASN A 5 -15.71 -6.22 1.72
C ASN A 5 -15.86 -7.57 0.99
N VAL A 6 -15.89 -7.58 -0.34
CA VAL A 6 -15.87 -8.82 -1.14
C VAL A 6 -14.51 -9.49 -1.01
N ILE A 7 -13.42 -8.73 -1.17
CA ILE A 7 -12.04 -9.23 -1.01
C ILE A 7 -11.83 -9.80 0.40
N ARG A 8 -12.20 -9.04 1.44
CA ARG A 8 -12.10 -9.50 2.83
C ARG A 8 -12.89 -10.77 3.09
N LYS A 9 -14.12 -10.86 2.54
CA LYS A 9 -14.95 -12.05 2.68
C LYS A 9 -14.28 -13.25 2.01
N GLU A 10 -13.79 -13.09 0.79
CA GLU A 10 -13.13 -14.17 0.06
C GLU A 10 -11.90 -14.69 0.81
N ILE A 11 -11.02 -13.80 1.28
CA ILE A 11 -9.86 -14.21 2.10
C ILE A 11 -10.33 -14.98 3.34
N THR A 12 -11.37 -14.49 4.01
CA THR A 12 -11.91 -15.14 5.22
C THR A 12 -12.49 -16.53 4.93
N ASP A 13 -13.17 -16.71 3.79
CA ASP A 13 -13.79 -17.97 3.41
C ASP A 13 -12.74 -19.09 3.17
N TYR A 14 -11.51 -18.72 2.80
CA TYR A 14 -10.43 -19.66 2.45
C TYR A 14 -9.20 -19.61 3.36
N PHE A 15 -9.21 -18.75 4.39
CA PHE A 15 -8.11 -18.65 5.34
C PHE A 15 -8.04 -19.88 6.25
N ASP A 16 -6.86 -20.49 6.37
CA ASP A 16 -6.56 -21.54 7.34
C ASP A 16 -5.38 -21.11 8.22
N PRO A 17 -5.55 -20.92 9.54
CA PRO A 17 -4.42 -20.58 10.41
C PRO A 17 -3.32 -21.65 10.45
N LYS A 18 -3.59 -22.88 10.01
CA LYS A 18 -2.59 -23.96 9.91
C LYS A 18 -1.73 -23.88 8.64
N SER A 19 -2.12 -23.10 7.64
CA SER A 19 -1.41 -22.95 6.36
C SER A 19 -0.33 -21.84 6.40
N LEU A 20 0.12 -21.50 7.60
CA LEU A 20 1.22 -20.55 7.84
C LEU A 20 2.46 -20.91 7.00
N ILE A 21 2.96 -19.92 6.27
CA ILE A 21 4.25 -20.02 5.57
C ILE A 21 5.35 -19.80 6.60
N LYS A 22 6.15 -20.84 6.84
CA LYS A 22 7.24 -20.79 7.81
C LYS A 22 8.25 -19.70 7.46
N ASN A 23 8.70 -18.97 8.47
CA ASN A 23 9.68 -17.88 8.33
C ASN A 23 9.20 -16.69 7.47
N SER A 24 7.88 -16.51 7.30
CA SER A 24 7.30 -15.34 6.61
C SER A 24 7.01 -14.16 7.55
N GLU A 25 7.32 -14.29 8.84
CA GLU A 25 7.08 -13.23 9.80
C GLU A 25 8.09 -12.10 9.62
N GLU A 26 7.60 -10.88 9.40
CA GLU A 26 8.42 -9.67 9.38
C GLU A 26 7.84 -8.62 10.32
N ILE A 27 8.73 -7.77 10.85
CA ILE A 27 8.36 -6.64 11.70
C ILE A 27 9.01 -5.39 11.15
N HIS A 28 8.17 -4.42 10.76
CA HIS A 28 8.61 -3.14 10.21
C HIS A 28 8.23 -2.02 11.16
N LYS A 29 9.21 -1.20 11.55
CA LYS A 29 8.98 -0.05 12.43
C LYS A 29 8.81 1.21 11.60
N SER A 30 7.83 2.03 11.98
CA SER A 30 7.70 3.40 11.45
C SER A 30 8.98 4.21 11.71
N PRO A 31 9.28 5.25 10.90
CA PRO A 31 10.44 6.11 11.10
C PRO A 31 10.52 6.74 12.49
N THR A 32 9.37 7.09 13.08
CA THR A 32 9.27 7.64 14.44
C THR A 32 9.40 6.57 15.53
N ARG A 33 9.31 5.29 15.15
CA ARG A 33 9.25 4.10 16.03
C ARG A 33 8.05 4.07 16.96
N ASN A 34 7.09 5.00 16.82
CA ASN A 34 5.86 5.02 17.60
C ASN A 34 4.92 3.88 17.18
N TYR A 35 5.00 3.45 15.92
CA TYR A 35 4.19 2.38 15.37
C TYR A 35 5.05 1.28 14.75
N SER A 36 4.49 0.08 14.66
CA SER A 36 5.05 -1.02 13.89
C SER A 36 3.95 -1.80 13.18
N ILE A 37 4.30 -2.47 12.08
CA ILE A 37 3.50 -3.54 11.53
C ILE A 37 4.23 -4.87 11.72
N LYS A 38 3.43 -5.91 11.93
CA LYS A 38 3.85 -7.30 11.84
C LYS A 38 3.11 -7.93 10.65
N THR A 39 3.85 -8.55 9.75
CA THR A 39 3.29 -9.26 8.59
C THR A 39 3.58 -10.74 8.73
N VAL A 40 2.62 -11.58 8.34
CA VAL A 40 2.77 -13.04 8.33
C VAL A 40 1.97 -13.61 7.15
N SER A 41 2.57 -14.47 6.34
CA SER A 41 1.91 -15.00 5.14
C SER A 41 1.35 -16.41 5.31
N TYR A 42 0.24 -16.69 4.64
CA TYR A 42 -0.53 -17.95 4.71
C TYR A 42 -0.95 -18.37 3.31
N ILE A 43 -0.91 -19.67 3.02
CA ILE A 43 -1.45 -20.21 1.76
C ILE A 43 -2.98 -20.29 1.89
N GLN A 44 -3.75 -19.74 0.94
CA GLN A 44 -5.20 -19.93 0.95
C GLN A 44 -5.60 -21.38 0.66
N ASN A 45 -6.60 -21.89 1.37
CA ASN A 45 -7.19 -23.20 1.13
C ASN A 45 -8.34 -23.11 0.10
N LYS A 46 -8.04 -22.54 -1.06
CA LYS A 46 -8.98 -22.42 -2.18
C LYS A 46 -8.55 -23.39 -3.29
N ALA A 47 -9.47 -24.26 -3.69
CA ALA A 47 -9.18 -25.26 -4.73
C ALA A 47 -8.67 -24.59 -6.02
N ASP A 48 -7.63 -25.18 -6.61
CA ASP A 48 -7.01 -24.72 -7.86
C ASP A 48 -6.33 -23.33 -7.82
N THR A 49 -6.12 -22.76 -6.62
CA THR A 49 -5.36 -21.51 -6.42
C THR A 49 -4.35 -21.65 -5.29
N ASN A 50 -3.06 -21.43 -5.58
CA ASN A 50 -1.99 -21.39 -4.58
C ASN A 50 -1.62 -19.94 -4.25
N TRP A 51 -2.61 -19.10 -3.96
CA TRP A 51 -2.36 -17.72 -3.62
C TRP A 51 -2.07 -17.56 -2.14
N ASP A 52 -1.05 -16.78 -1.85
CA ASP A 52 -0.68 -16.44 -0.49
C ASP A 52 -1.40 -15.14 -0.09
N VAL A 53 -1.75 -15.03 1.18
CA VAL A 53 -2.24 -13.81 1.79
C VAL A 53 -1.36 -13.41 2.95
N THR A 54 -1.14 -12.11 3.11
CA THR A 54 -0.41 -11.56 4.23
C THR A 54 -1.39 -11.03 5.27
N LYS A 55 -1.37 -11.63 6.47
CA LYS A 55 -1.96 -11.03 7.66
C LYS A 55 -1.10 -9.86 8.10
N VAL A 56 -1.73 -8.72 8.34
CA VAL A 56 -1.07 -7.49 8.82
C VAL A 56 -1.65 -7.11 10.17
N GLU A 57 -0.79 -6.98 11.16
CA GLU A 57 -1.13 -6.47 12.49
C GLU A 57 -0.39 -5.16 12.72
N VAL A 58 -1.12 -4.09 13.06
CA VAL A 58 -0.56 -2.76 13.29
C VAL A 58 -0.58 -2.46 14.78
N PHE A 59 0.54 -1.97 15.31
CA PHE A 59 0.73 -1.72 16.75
C PHE A 59 1.08 -0.25 17.02
N ASP A 60 0.50 0.29 18.10
CA ASP A 60 0.99 1.49 18.79
C ASP A 60 1.97 1.06 19.87
N ASN A 61 3.26 1.28 19.61
CA ASN A 61 4.37 0.84 20.46
C ASN A 61 4.44 1.64 21.77
N LYS A 62 3.80 2.81 21.88
CA LYS A 62 3.79 3.58 23.13
C LYS A 62 2.83 3.00 24.15
N LYS A 63 1.71 2.46 23.68
CA LYS A 63 0.68 1.86 24.52
C LYS A 63 0.79 0.34 24.60
N ASP A 64 1.64 -0.26 23.79
CA ASP A 64 1.78 -1.71 23.65
C ASP A 64 0.44 -2.37 23.25
N GLU A 65 -0.26 -1.74 22.31
CA GLU A 65 -1.58 -2.18 21.84
C GLU A 65 -1.59 -2.44 20.33
N ARG A 66 -2.31 -3.49 19.93
CA ARG A 66 -2.65 -3.71 18.52
C ARG A 66 -3.84 -2.82 18.16
N ILE A 67 -3.66 -1.93 17.20
CA ILE A 67 -4.68 -0.96 16.77
C ILE A 67 -5.49 -1.45 15.56
N PHE A 68 -4.87 -2.21 14.65
CA PHE A 68 -5.54 -2.78 13.48
C PHE A 68 -5.06 -4.20 13.17
N GLU A 69 -5.94 -4.98 12.56
CA GLU A 69 -5.65 -6.29 11.97
C GLU A 69 -6.43 -6.38 10.65
N PHE A 70 -5.75 -6.77 9.57
CA PHE A 70 -6.35 -6.98 8.26
C PHE A 70 -5.54 -7.98 7.44
N PHE A 71 -6.01 -8.30 6.23
CA PHE A 71 -5.28 -9.12 5.28
C PHE A 71 -5.04 -8.36 3.98
N SER A 72 -3.87 -8.55 3.38
CA SER A 72 -3.65 -8.27 1.97
C SER A 72 -3.88 -9.56 1.16
N ASN A 73 -4.48 -9.44 -0.02
CA ASN A 73 -4.72 -10.56 -0.94
C ASN A 73 -3.47 -11.04 -1.70
N HIS A 74 -2.28 -10.69 -1.20
CA HIS A 74 -0.99 -11.04 -1.76
C HIS A 74 -0.05 -11.51 -0.66
N GLY A 75 0.97 -12.31 -1.01
CA GLY A 75 1.94 -12.90 -0.09
C GLY A 75 3.02 -11.93 0.43
N GLU A 76 3.07 -10.73 -0.13
CA GLU A 76 3.92 -9.62 0.27
C GLU A 76 3.07 -8.36 0.39
N LEU A 77 3.35 -7.53 1.40
CA LEU A 77 2.71 -6.23 1.59
C LEU A 77 3.60 -5.12 1.02
N PHE A 78 3.13 -4.43 -0.02
CA PHE A 78 3.71 -3.16 -0.44
C PHE A 78 3.14 -2.03 0.43
N PHE A 79 4.01 -1.28 1.09
CA PHE A 79 3.60 -0.19 1.97
C PHE A 79 4.64 0.92 2.08
N ASN A 80 4.24 2.08 2.58
CA ASN A 80 5.15 3.08 3.10
C ASN A 80 4.54 3.84 4.29
N TRP A 81 5.40 4.42 5.11
CA TRP A 81 5.04 5.29 6.22
C TRP A 81 5.17 6.74 5.81
N PHE A 82 4.16 7.55 6.13
CA PHE A 82 4.21 8.98 5.89
C PHE A 82 3.90 9.76 7.15
N ARG A 83 4.50 10.95 7.25
CA ARG A 83 4.13 11.92 8.26
C ARG A 83 3.69 13.19 7.56
N LYS A 84 2.41 13.54 7.72
CA LYS A 84 1.87 14.83 7.27
C LYS A 84 1.53 15.64 8.50
N GLU A 85 2.21 16.78 8.65
CA GLU A 85 2.15 17.63 9.83
C GLU A 85 2.49 16.85 11.13
N SER A 86 1.48 16.52 11.94
CA SER A 86 1.64 15.78 13.20
C SER A 86 1.03 14.38 13.16
N ILE A 87 0.45 13.99 12.03
CA ILE A 87 -0.25 12.72 11.85
C ILE A 87 0.66 11.72 11.14
N ASP A 88 0.81 10.53 11.72
CA ASP A 88 1.51 9.41 11.13
C ASP A 88 0.51 8.55 10.35
N TYR A 89 0.86 8.21 9.11
CA TYR A 89 0.07 7.38 8.22
C TYR A 89 0.83 6.13 7.79
N LEU A 90 0.09 5.03 7.60
CA LEU A 90 0.52 3.88 6.81
C LEU A 90 -0.30 3.86 5.52
N VAL A 91 0.36 3.78 4.37
CA VAL A 91 -0.29 3.61 3.07
C VAL A 91 0.14 2.28 2.48
N CYS A 92 -0.82 1.47 2.03
CA CYS A 92 -0.61 0.14 1.45
C CYS A 92 -1.83 -0.26 0.59
N ALA A 93 -1.98 -1.55 0.30
CA ALA A 93 -3.18 -2.10 -0.34
C ALA A 93 -3.59 -3.44 0.27
N GLU A 94 -4.83 -3.52 0.78
CA GLU A 94 -5.48 -4.82 1.08
C GLU A 94 -5.77 -5.63 -0.19
N ASP A 95 -6.07 -4.93 -1.29
CA ASP A 95 -6.25 -5.53 -2.61
C ASP A 95 -5.17 -5.00 -3.55
N ILE A 96 -4.21 -5.85 -3.93
CA ILE A 96 -3.10 -5.42 -4.79
C ILE A 96 -3.54 -5.04 -6.20
N TYR A 97 -4.75 -5.43 -6.64
CA TYR A 97 -5.25 -5.17 -7.98
C TYR A 97 -5.96 -3.81 -8.06
N GLY A 98 -5.21 -2.73 -7.84
CA GLY A 98 -5.74 -1.36 -7.88
C GLY A 98 -6.39 -0.87 -6.59
N GLY A 99 -6.33 -1.67 -5.51
CA GLY A 99 -6.81 -1.26 -4.21
C GLY A 99 -5.91 -0.23 -3.53
N GLN A 100 -6.49 0.43 -2.54
CA GLN A 100 -5.83 1.49 -1.77
C GLN A 100 -6.26 1.34 -0.31
N THR A 101 -5.29 1.39 0.60
CA THR A 101 -5.52 1.35 2.04
C THR A 101 -4.68 2.43 2.70
N VAL A 102 -5.33 3.19 3.59
CA VAL A 102 -4.70 4.28 4.34
C VAL A 102 -5.13 4.20 5.78
N ILE A 103 -4.14 4.24 6.67
CA ILE A 103 -4.35 4.18 8.11
C ILE A 103 -3.79 5.47 8.71
N ASP A 104 -4.65 6.28 9.29
CA ASP A 104 -4.29 7.34 10.22
C ASP A 104 -3.98 6.69 11.58
N LEU A 105 -2.69 6.51 11.84
CA LEU A 105 -2.17 5.82 13.03
C LEU A 105 -2.32 6.68 14.28
N THR A 106 -2.31 8.00 14.14
CA THR A 106 -2.45 8.94 15.26
C THR A 106 -3.87 8.96 15.81
N ASN A 107 -4.87 8.85 14.93
CA ASN A 107 -6.28 8.93 15.29
C ASN A 107 -7.02 7.59 15.23
N ASN A 108 -6.30 6.49 14.98
CA ASN A 108 -6.85 5.13 14.84
C ASN A 108 -8.02 5.08 13.85
N LYS A 109 -7.80 5.56 12.61
CA LYS A 109 -8.77 5.44 11.52
C LYS A 109 -8.15 4.72 10.34
N MET A 110 -8.92 3.84 9.71
CA MET A 110 -8.50 3.08 8.54
C MET A 110 -9.59 3.17 7.48
N GLU A 111 -9.18 3.48 6.26
CA GLU A 111 -10.03 3.47 5.08
C GLU A 111 -9.39 2.58 4.02
N SER A 112 -10.23 1.81 3.33
CA SER A 112 -9.78 0.91 2.26
C SER A 112 -10.74 0.90 1.09
N TYR A 113 -10.18 0.73 -0.10
CA TYR A 113 -10.89 0.73 -1.37
C TYR A 113 -10.38 -0.39 -2.27
N SER A 114 -11.31 -1.02 -3.01
CA SER A 114 -11.01 -1.94 -4.11
C SER A 114 -11.92 -1.64 -5.30
N PRO A 115 -11.39 -1.59 -6.54
CA PRO A 115 -12.16 -1.31 -7.75
C PRO A 115 -12.90 -2.53 -8.34
N ASN A 116 -12.60 -3.76 -7.90
CA ASN A 116 -13.14 -5.04 -8.46
C ASN A 116 -12.83 -5.24 -9.95
N GLU A 117 -11.58 -4.99 -10.30
CA GLU A 117 -11.00 -5.26 -11.60
C GLU A 117 -9.50 -5.53 -11.44
N ASP A 118 -8.87 -6.14 -12.44
CA ASP A 118 -7.42 -6.29 -12.47
C ASP A 118 -6.79 -4.90 -12.72
N GLY A 119 -6.48 -4.23 -11.61
CA GLY A 119 -6.01 -2.85 -11.62
C GLY A 119 -4.51 -2.68 -11.54
N PHE A 120 -4.13 -1.42 -11.37
CA PHE A 120 -2.75 -0.98 -11.15
C PHE A 120 -2.20 -1.54 -9.83
N ILE A 121 -1.16 -2.36 -9.91
CA ILE A 121 -0.48 -2.94 -8.76
C ILE A 121 0.54 -1.93 -8.23
N ALA A 122 0.17 -1.25 -7.14
CA ALA A 122 1.03 -0.30 -6.45
C ALA A 122 2.16 -1.02 -5.68
N THR A 123 3.41 -0.69 -6.00
CA THR A 123 4.59 -1.31 -5.38
C THR A 123 5.40 -0.34 -4.54
N GLU A 124 5.47 0.93 -4.93
CA GLU A 124 6.28 1.95 -4.24
C GLU A 124 5.53 3.27 -4.11
N PHE A 125 5.76 3.98 -3.01
CA PHE A 125 4.97 5.15 -2.63
C PHE A 125 5.88 6.30 -2.20
N TYR A 126 5.65 7.51 -2.72
CA TYR A 126 6.46 8.69 -2.48
C TYR A 126 5.58 9.91 -2.25
N LEU A 127 5.61 10.45 -1.02
CA LEU A 127 4.88 11.66 -0.67
C LEU A 127 5.66 12.92 -1.06
N SER A 128 4.99 13.90 -1.65
CA SER A 128 5.59 15.20 -1.98
C SER A 128 6.05 15.94 -0.71
N PRO A 129 7.02 16.86 -0.82
CA PRO A 129 7.56 17.56 0.36
C PRO A 129 6.51 18.32 1.18
N ASN A 130 5.47 18.87 0.54
CA ASN A 130 4.35 19.51 1.22
C ASN A 130 3.25 18.54 1.70
N GLY A 131 3.34 17.26 1.36
CA GLY A 131 2.37 16.24 1.78
C GLY A 131 1.04 16.26 1.03
N GLU A 132 0.94 16.95 -0.10
CA GLU A 132 -0.32 17.12 -0.85
C GLU A 132 -0.45 16.19 -2.07
N LYS A 133 0.66 15.65 -2.58
CA LYS A 133 0.65 14.71 -3.71
C LYS A 133 1.32 13.41 -3.33
N LEU A 134 0.73 12.30 -3.74
CA LEU A 134 1.31 10.96 -3.59
C LEU A 134 1.65 10.42 -4.98
N ALA A 135 2.94 10.20 -5.23
CA ALA A 135 3.39 9.46 -6.40
C ALA A 135 3.48 7.97 -6.04
N ILE A 136 2.88 7.13 -6.88
CA ILE A 136 2.91 5.69 -6.73
C ILE A 136 3.50 5.08 -8.00
N ILE A 137 4.54 4.28 -7.84
CA ILE A 137 5.05 3.42 -8.92
C ILE A 137 4.34 2.08 -8.82
N GLY A 138 4.03 1.51 -9.97
CA GLY A 138 3.45 0.20 -10.05
C GLY A 138 3.40 -0.32 -11.48
N CYS A 139 2.67 -1.40 -11.67
CA CYS A 139 2.51 -2.03 -12.97
C CYS A 139 1.14 -2.69 -13.12
N PHE A 140 0.85 -3.14 -14.34
CA PHE A 140 -0.20 -4.12 -14.58
C PHE A 140 0.47 -5.45 -14.88
N TRP A 141 0.34 -6.45 -14.01
CA TRP A 141 0.89 -7.79 -14.25
C TRP A 141 2.37 -7.82 -14.69
N ALA A 142 3.22 -7.06 -13.99
CA ALA A 142 4.66 -6.88 -14.29
C ALA A 142 5.00 -6.16 -15.62
N CYS A 143 4.01 -5.70 -16.41
CA CYS A 143 4.19 -4.83 -17.57
C CYS A 143 2.84 -4.38 -18.18
N PRO A 144 2.60 -3.07 -18.44
CA PRO A 144 3.54 -1.94 -18.38
C PRO A 144 3.75 -1.39 -16.97
N PHE A 145 4.86 -0.68 -16.77
CA PHE A 145 5.16 0.10 -15.56
C PHE A 145 4.77 1.56 -15.76
N ILE A 146 4.09 2.13 -14.76
CA ILE A 146 3.63 3.51 -14.79
C ILE A 146 3.82 4.20 -13.43
N ILE A 147 3.83 5.53 -13.44
CA ILE A 147 3.72 6.35 -12.25
C ILE A 147 2.33 6.99 -12.25
N LYS A 148 1.56 6.79 -11.17
CA LYS A 148 0.32 7.52 -10.93
C LYS A 148 0.54 8.56 -9.83
N ILE A 149 0.02 9.76 -10.07
CA ILE A 149 0.08 10.88 -9.15
C ILE A 149 -1.32 11.12 -8.64
N TYR A 150 -1.47 11.14 -7.33
CA TYR A 150 -2.74 11.30 -6.66
C TYR A 150 -2.77 12.56 -5.78
N ASP A 151 -3.96 13.14 -5.65
CA ASP A 151 -4.25 14.12 -4.61
C ASP A 151 -4.28 13.43 -3.24
N PHE A 152 -3.41 13.87 -2.34
CA PHE A 152 -3.25 13.37 -0.98
C PHE A 152 -3.54 14.44 0.08
N THR A 153 -4.22 15.53 -0.29
CA THR A 153 -4.63 16.60 0.64
C THR A 153 -5.57 16.09 1.73
N ASN A 154 -6.41 15.11 1.42
CA ASN A 154 -7.26 14.39 2.37
C ASN A 154 -7.01 12.87 2.29
N PRO A 155 -6.00 12.35 3.04
CA PRO A 155 -5.56 10.96 2.93
C PRO A 155 -6.65 9.92 3.16
N LEU A 156 -7.66 10.19 3.99
CA LEU A 156 -8.72 9.22 4.30
C LEU A 156 -9.85 9.21 3.24
N LYS A 157 -9.79 10.05 2.20
CA LYS A 157 -10.82 10.08 1.15
C LYS A 157 -10.42 9.14 0.02
N LEU A 158 -11.01 7.95 0.02
CA LEU A 158 -10.80 6.94 -1.03
C LEU A 158 -11.99 6.86 -2.02
N PRO A 159 -11.75 6.46 -3.29
CA PRO A 159 -10.43 6.29 -3.89
C PRO A 159 -9.68 7.62 -4.00
N PHE A 160 -8.35 7.56 -3.96
CA PHE A 160 -7.52 8.73 -4.22
C PHE A 160 -7.85 9.31 -5.59
N GLN A 161 -7.96 10.63 -5.66
CA GLN A 161 -8.22 11.31 -6.91
C GLN A 161 -6.93 11.35 -7.74
N GLU A 162 -6.93 10.68 -8.88
CA GLU A 162 -5.82 10.73 -9.83
C GLU A 162 -5.69 12.14 -10.43
N ILE A 163 -4.47 12.66 -10.41
CA ILE A 163 -4.08 13.93 -11.03
C ILE A 163 -3.44 13.67 -12.39
N LYS A 164 -2.55 12.67 -12.46
CA LYS A 164 -1.73 12.40 -13.64
C LYS A 164 -1.26 10.95 -13.67
N GLU A 165 -1.17 10.40 -14.87
CA GLU A 165 -0.50 9.14 -15.15
C GLU A 165 0.67 9.38 -16.09
N ILE A 166 1.80 8.70 -15.84
CA ILE A 166 3.02 8.79 -16.63
C ILE A 166 3.45 7.37 -17.00
N ASP A 167 3.41 7.07 -18.29
CA ASP A 167 3.92 5.82 -18.84
C ASP A 167 5.47 5.81 -18.84
N LEU A 168 6.07 4.72 -18.34
CA LEU A 168 7.51 4.53 -18.34
C LEU A 168 8.02 3.82 -19.61
N ASN A 169 7.15 3.54 -20.59
CA ASN A 169 7.44 2.85 -21.85
C ASN A 169 8.18 1.53 -21.63
N ASN A 170 7.72 0.73 -20.67
CA ASN A 170 8.34 -0.54 -20.24
C ASN A 170 9.76 -0.41 -19.65
N ASN A 171 10.23 0.80 -19.32
CA ASN A 171 11.46 0.96 -18.57
C ASN A 171 11.18 0.80 -17.07
N THR A 172 12.00 -0.01 -16.40
CA THR A 172 12.06 -0.08 -14.94
C THR A 172 12.83 1.15 -14.44
N ILE A 173 12.12 2.27 -14.33
CA ILE A 173 12.66 3.50 -13.74
C ILE A 173 12.25 3.54 -12.28
N GLU A 174 13.22 3.75 -11.40
CA GLU A 174 12.96 3.95 -9.96
C GLU A 174 12.88 5.44 -9.68
N ILE A 175 11.94 5.83 -8.81
CA ILE A 175 11.89 7.19 -8.28
C ILE A 175 12.93 7.27 -7.15
N GLU A 176 13.88 8.19 -7.26
CA GLU A 176 14.76 8.51 -6.13
C GLU A 176 14.01 9.37 -5.10
N GLY A 177 13.12 10.24 -5.57
CA GLY A 177 12.24 11.02 -4.73
C GLY A 177 11.71 12.28 -5.42
N TRP A 178 11.11 13.14 -4.62
CA TRP A 178 10.67 14.46 -5.05
C TRP A 178 11.81 15.48 -4.92
N LEU A 179 12.03 16.27 -5.96
CA LEU A 179 12.91 17.45 -5.91
C LEU A 179 12.20 18.65 -5.26
N ASP A 180 10.91 18.79 -5.55
CA ASP A 180 9.99 19.75 -4.97
C ASP A 180 8.54 19.25 -5.13
N ASN A 181 7.53 20.10 -4.98
CA ASN A 181 6.12 19.69 -5.04
C ASN A 181 5.60 19.40 -6.46
N GLU A 182 6.36 19.70 -7.50
CA GLU A 182 5.98 19.54 -8.91
C GLU A 182 6.97 18.72 -9.73
N ARG A 183 8.10 18.30 -9.13
CA ARG A 183 9.17 17.61 -9.85
C ARG A 183 9.67 16.38 -9.12
N ILE A 184 9.75 15.27 -9.85
CA ILE A 184 10.29 13.98 -9.39
C ILE A 184 11.63 13.73 -10.09
N ILE A 185 12.61 13.24 -9.34
CA ILE A 185 13.89 12.75 -9.89
C ILE A 185 13.91 11.23 -9.86
N THR A 186 14.46 10.66 -10.93
CA THR A 186 14.59 9.22 -11.13
C THR A 186 16.06 8.79 -10.99
N ASN A 187 16.29 7.49 -10.78
CA ASN A 187 17.64 6.90 -10.69
C ASN A 187 18.51 7.08 -11.95
N GLN A 188 17.91 7.49 -13.08
CA GLN A 188 18.60 7.81 -14.33
C GLN A 188 18.89 9.32 -14.49
N GLY A 189 18.65 10.13 -13.46
CA GLY A 189 18.80 11.58 -13.50
C GLY A 189 17.73 12.30 -14.34
N LYS A 190 16.72 11.57 -14.85
CA LYS A 190 15.57 12.17 -15.54
C LYS A 190 14.68 12.88 -14.52
N ILE A 191 14.28 14.10 -14.86
CA ILE A 191 13.33 14.90 -14.08
C ILE A 191 11.96 14.82 -14.76
N ILE A 192 10.94 14.46 -14.00
CA ILE A 192 9.55 14.41 -14.44
C ILE A 192 8.82 15.58 -13.80
N THR A 193 8.19 16.43 -14.61
CA THR A 193 7.35 17.55 -14.13
C THR A 193 5.88 17.12 -14.11
N ILE A 194 5.22 17.39 -12.99
CA ILE A 194 3.82 17.06 -12.71
C ILE A 194 2.93 18.16 -13.29
#